data_AF-A0A960HE12-F1
#
_entry.id   AF-A0A960HE12-F1
#
_cell.length_a   1.000
_cell.length_b   1.000
_cell.length_c   1.000
_cell.angle_alpha   90.00
_cell.angle_beta   90.00
_cell.angle_gamma   90.00
#
_symmetry.space_group_name_H-M   'P 1'
#
loop_
_entity.id
_entity.type
_entity.pdbx_description
1 polymer ?
#
loop_
_entity_poly.entity_id
_entity_poly.type
_entity_poly.pdbx_seq_one_letter_code
_entity_poly.pdbx_strand_id
1 'polypeptide(L)'
;HDVQVALHTDGLNECLNVEDTLAVLDGRTIHAFHIEGCGGGHVPNVLRLAGVPNVLGSSTNPTLPFGRDALDEHYEMIFAAHGLNHHSHSDHHLVKDRIRGGTMGAEGVLHDLGVIGITSSDAQGMGRAGETVRRTFQLAARMKQAADTGPTRHDNERVRQYVAKLTINPAIAHGLAHEIGSLDVGKLADIVLWRPDHFGAKPQLVLKSGFPAYGVTGDPNATTDSCEPLVLGPQFGSFGATAADLSVAFVAGAAVEAGNDRMTTRRRRVTVKRTRGIGPRDLVMNDRL
;
A
#
# COMPACT_ATOMS: atom_id res chain seq x y z
N HIS A 1 -17.94 7.46 14.59
CA HIS A 1 -17.11 8.28 13.67
C HIS A 1 -16.90 7.67 12.29
N ASP A 2 -17.18 6.36 12.08
CA ASP A 2 -17.01 5.68 10.77
C ASP A 2 -15.66 5.97 10.10
N VAL A 3 -14.60 5.82 10.89
CA VAL A 3 -13.20 5.90 10.43
C VAL A 3 -12.54 4.53 10.58
N GLN A 4 -11.60 4.25 9.69
CA GLN A 4 -10.77 3.05 9.79
C GLN A 4 -9.72 3.21 10.89
N VAL A 5 -9.38 2.11 11.55
CA VAL A 5 -8.23 2.03 12.45
C VAL A 5 -7.16 1.19 11.76
N ALA A 6 -5.96 1.77 11.62
CA ALA A 6 -4.77 1.05 11.17
C ALA A 6 -3.99 0.56 12.38
N LEU A 7 -3.49 -0.68 12.31
CA LEU A 7 -2.87 -1.36 13.45
C LEU A 7 -1.45 -1.84 13.09
N HIS A 8 -0.49 -1.42 13.91
CA HIS A 8 0.82 -2.06 14.10
C HIS A 8 0.77 -2.74 15.48
N THR A 9 0.86 -4.06 15.51
CA THR A 9 0.64 -4.83 16.75
C THR A 9 1.88 -4.87 17.67
N ASP A 10 1.69 -5.37 18.89
CA ASP A 10 2.73 -5.46 19.91
C ASP A 10 3.79 -6.51 19.54
N GLY A 11 4.90 -6.07 18.95
CA GLY A 11 5.99 -6.96 18.55
C GLY A 11 6.77 -7.60 19.69
N LEU A 12 6.65 -7.08 20.92
CA LEU A 12 7.26 -7.66 22.11
C LEU A 12 6.34 -8.69 22.79
N ASN A 13 5.04 -8.68 22.45
CA ASN A 13 3.99 -9.37 23.18
C ASN A 13 4.02 -9.03 24.68
N GLU A 14 4.30 -7.77 25.01
CA GLU A 14 4.38 -7.30 26.40
C GLU A 14 3.00 -7.30 27.05
N CYS A 15 2.00 -6.78 26.34
CA CYS A 15 0.64 -6.65 26.84
C CYS A 15 -0.28 -7.76 26.33
N LEU A 16 -0.14 -8.13 25.04
CA LEU A 16 -1.04 -9.03 24.34
C LEU A 16 -0.23 -9.88 23.35
N ASN A 17 -0.61 -11.14 23.17
CA ASN A 17 -0.23 -11.91 21.99
C ASN A 17 -1.26 -11.69 20.85
N VAL A 18 -1.07 -12.36 19.71
CA VAL A 18 -1.97 -12.21 18.56
C VAL A 18 -3.39 -12.71 18.82
N GLU A 19 -3.55 -13.78 19.61
CA GLU A 19 -4.85 -14.31 20.02
C GLU A 19 -5.59 -13.33 20.94
N ASP A 20 -4.88 -12.71 21.89
CA ASP A 20 -5.44 -11.70 22.78
C ASP A 20 -5.84 -10.45 21.99
N THR A 21 -5.02 -10.01 21.02
CA THR A 21 -5.38 -8.93 20.10
C THR A 21 -6.66 -9.25 19.33
N LEU A 22 -6.80 -10.47 18.80
CA LEU A 22 -8.03 -10.90 18.11
C LEU A 22 -9.25 -10.90 19.04
N ALA A 23 -9.08 -11.36 20.29
CA ALA A 23 -10.13 -11.32 21.30
C ALA A 23 -10.54 -9.88 21.63
N VAL A 24 -9.58 -8.96 21.80
CA VAL A 24 -9.84 -7.54 22.04
C VAL A 24 -10.53 -6.89 20.85
N LEU A 25 -10.19 -7.28 19.61
CA LEU A 25 -10.88 -6.76 18.42
C LEU A 25 -12.38 -7.12 18.43
N ASP A 26 -12.77 -8.26 18.99
CA ASP A 26 -14.18 -8.68 19.14
C ASP A 26 -14.95 -8.57 17.81
N GLY A 27 -14.36 -9.12 16.74
CA GLY A 27 -14.95 -9.11 15.39
C GLY A 27 -15.04 -7.73 14.72
N ARG A 28 -14.57 -6.65 15.36
CA ARG A 28 -14.58 -5.30 14.77
C ARG A 28 -13.58 -5.20 13.63
N THR A 29 -13.99 -4.54 12.54
CA THR A 29 -13.12 -4.23 11.40
C THR A 29 -11.84 -3.52 11.84
N ILE A 30 -10.71 -3.98 11.34
CA ILE A 30 -9.39 -3.38 11.52
C ILE A 30 -8.57 -3.48 10.22
N HIS A 31 -7.70 -2.52 9.96
CA HIS A 31 -6.67 -2.64 8.92
C HIS A 31 -5.32 -2.96 9.58
N ALA A 32 -4.86 -4.20 9.47
CA ALA A 32 -3.53 -4.59 9.96
C ALA A 32 -2.47 -4.24 8.92
N PHE A 33 -1.55 -3.35 9.29
CA PHE A 33 -0.41 -2.98 8.45
C PHE A 33 0.67 -4.07 8.46
N HIS A 34 1.48 -4.10 7.40
CA HIS A 34 2.66 -4.97 7.22
C HIS A 34 2.49 -6.35 7.87
N ILE A 35 1.41 -7.04 7.48
CA ILE A 35 0.86 -8.21 8.18
C ILE A 35 1.76 -9.45 8.16
N GLU A 36 2.79 -9.45 7.30
CA GLU A 36 3.88 -10.43 7.33
C GLU A 36 4.73 -10.30 8.61
N GLY A 37 4.89 -9.08 9.12
CA GLY A 37 5.45 -8.79 10.43
C GLY A 37 6.88 -8.28 10.45
N CYS A 38 7.61 -8.25 9.33
CA CYS A 38 8.94 -7.62 9.27
C CYS A 38 8.84 -6.11 9.60
N GLY A 39 7.84 -5.43 9.02
CA GLY A 39 7.52 -4.03 9.34
C GLY A 39 7.09 -3.82 10.80
N GLY A 40 6.71 -4.89 11.50
CA GLY A 40 6.43 -4.95 12.94
C GLY A 40 5.11 -5.64 13.24
N GLY A 41 4.95 -6.05 14.50
CA GLY A 41 3.82 -6.83 14.98
C GLY A 41 4.22 -8.08 15.73
N HIS A 42 3.24 -8.73 16.37
CA HIS A 42 3.41 -9.91 17.21
C HIS A 42 4.41 -10.92 16.64
N VAL A 43 5.46 -11.20 17.42
CA VAL A 43 6.44 -12.22 17.06
C VAL A 43 6.04 -13.57 17.65
N PRO A 44 6.17 -14.68 16.90
CA PRO A 44 6.55 -14.77 15.48
C PRO A 44 5.35 -14.82 14.53
N ASN A 45 4.12 -14.68 15.04
CA ASN A 45 2.91 -15.20 14.41
C ASN A 45 1.88 -14.13 14.04
N VAL A 46 2.24 -12.85 13.90
CA VAL A 46 1.32 -11.79 13.42
C VAL A 46 0.63 -12.14 12.10
N LEU A 47 1.27 -12.94 11.24
CA LEU A 47 0.68 -13.42 9.98
C LEU A 47 -0.61 -14.23 10.19
N ARG A 48 -0.89 -14.73 11.40
CA ARG A 48 -2.19 -15.33 11.76
C ARG A 48 -3.38 -14.38 11.61
N LEU A 49 -3.13 -13.07 11.59
CA LEU A 49 -4.16 -12.07 11.32
C LEU A 49 -4.62 -12.09 9.86
N ALA A 50 -3.81 -12.62 8.93
CA ALA A 50 -4.20 -12.75 7.53
C ALA A 50 -5.27 -13.85 7.39
N GLY A 51 -6.32 -13.57 6.61
CA GLY A 51 -7.45 -14.48 6.44
C GLY A 51 -8.48 -14.44 7.57
N VAL A 52 -8.33 -13.55 8.56
CA VAL A 52 -9.34 -13.34 9.60
C VAL A 52 -10.50 -12.49 9.05
N PRO A 53 -11.78 -12.88 9.24
CA PRO A 53 -12.93 -12.25 8.57
C PRO A 53 -13.09 -10.73 8.75
N ASN A 54 -12.57 -10.16 9.84
CA ASN A 54 -12.67 -8.73 10.16
C ASN A 54 -11.33 -7.99 10.05
N VAL A 55 -10.28 -8.64 9.56
CA VAL A 55 -8.94 -8.04 9.39
C VAL A 55 -8.66 -7.79 7.92
N LEU A 56 -8.56 -6.52 7.54
CA LEU A 56 -8.05 -6.11 6.23
C LEU A 56 -6.52 -6.14 6.32
N GLY A 57 -5.88 -7.11 5.69
CA GLY A 57 -4.42 -7.23 5.69
C GLY A 57 -3.75 -6.44 4.57
N SER A 58 -2.69 -5.70 4.89
CA SER A 58 -1.77 -5.11 3.92
C SER A 58 -0.32 -5.50 4.14
N SER A 59 0.46 -5.42 3.06
CA SER A 59 1.91 -5.54 3.09
C SER A 59 2.57 -4.23 2.74
N THR A 60 3.72 -3.97 3.34
CA THR A 60 4.59 -2.84 2.98
C THR A 60 5.66 -3.32 2.01
N ASN A 61 6.12 -2.44 1.14
CA ASN A 61 6.82 -2.86 -0.08
C ASN A 61 8.28 -3.37 0.03
N PRO A 62 9.04 -3.23 1.13
CA PRO A 62 10.41 -3.75 1.21
C PRO A 62 10.53 -5.27 1.07
N THR A 63 9.56 -6.02 1.59
CA THR A 63 9.53 -7.48 1.57
C THR A 63 8.99 -8.06 0.26
N LEU A 64 8.50 -7.21 -0.66
CA LEU A 64 7.79 -7.62 -1.87
C LEU A 64 8.66 -7.48 -3.14
N PRO A 65 8.91 -8.55 -3.91
CA PRO A 65 8.85 -9.95 -3.51
C PRO A 65 10.03 -10.34 -2.61
N PHE A 66 9.89 -11.48 -1.93
CA PHE A 66 10.99 -12.11 -1.22
C PHE A 66 12.11 -12.51 -2.19
N GLY A 67 13.28 -11.90 -2.00
CA GLY A 67 14.46 -12.05 -2.86
C GLY A 67 15.71 -12.41 -2.06
N ARG A 68 16.81 -12.69 -2.78
CA ARG A 68 18.09 -13.15 -2.22
C ARG A 68 18.56 -12.30 -1.03
N ASP A 69 18.55 -10.98 -1.21
CA ASP A 69 19.14 -10.04 -0.25
C ASP A 69 18.12 -9.57 0.81
N ALA A 70 16.89 -10.09 0.80
CA ALA A 70 15.82 -9.58 1.63
C ALA A 70 16.10 -9.75 3.13
N LEU A 71 16.65 -10.90 3.55
CA LEU A 71 16.94 -11.12 4.97
C LEU A 71 18.06 -10.19 5.47
N ASP A 72 19.19 -10.15 4.76
CA ASP A 72 20.36 -9.39 5.17
C ASP A 72 20.07 -7.87 5.15
N GLU A 73 19.35 -7.38 4.14
CA GLU A 73 18.92 -5.98 4.09
C GLU A 73 18.06 -5.62 5.30
N HIS A 74 17.04 -6.42 5.62
CA HIS A 74 16.10 -6.08 6.68
C HIS A 74 16.72 -6.27 8.07
N TYR A 75 17.64 -7.20 8.21
CA TYR A 75 18.39 -7.39 9.45
C TYR A 75 19.15 -6.12 9.84
N GLU A 76 19.98 -5.60 8.94
CA GLU A 76 20.73 -4.35 9.18
C GLU A 76 19.81 -3.13 9.28
N MET A 77 18.71 -3.11 8.49
CA MET A 77 17.70 -2.05 8.59
C MET A 77 17.06 -1.97 9.99
N ILE A 78 16.74 -3.11 10.60
CA ILE A 78 16.17 -3.14 11.96
C ILE A 78 17.19 -2.67 13.00
N PHE A 79 18.45 -3.11 12.88
CA PHE A 79 19.54 -2.62 13.74
C PHE A 79 19.64 -1.09 13.71
N ALA A 80 19.69 -0.52 12.50
CA ALA A 80 19.74 0.92 12.32
C ALA A 80 18.48 1.64 12.82
N ALA A 81 17.29 1.14 12.48
CA ALA A 81 16.03 1.79 12.82
C ALA A 81 15.72 1.81 14.32
N HIS A 82 16.21 0.83 15.09
CA HIS A 82 15.95 0.70 16.52
C HIS A 82 17.16 1.07 17.38
N GLY A 83 18.26 1.55 16.77
CA GLY A 83 19.48 1.93 17.51
C GLY A 83 20.10 0.77 18.29
N LEU A 84 20.05 -0.44 17.73
CA LEU A 84 20.51 -1.66 18.40
C LEU A 84 22.03 -1.78 18.38
N ASN A 85 22.57 -2.55 19.32
CA ASN A 85 24.00 -2.78 19.49
C ASN A 85 24.41 -4.14 18.89
N HIS A 86 25.29 -4.13 17.88
CA HIS A 86 25.85 -5.35 17.26
C HIS A 86 26.74 -6.17 18.19
N HIS A 87 27.04 -5.69 19.40
CA HIS A 87 27.71 -6.46 20.44
C HIS A 87 26.74 -7.08 21.46
N SER A 88 25.44 -6.79 21.36
CA SER A 88 24.40 -7.28 22.27
C SER A 88 23.75 -8.55 21.73
N HIS A 89 23.88 -9.66 22.47
CA HIS A 89 23.22 -10.92 22.11
C HIS A 89 21.69 -10.81 22.12
N SER A 90 21.10 -10.06 23.06
CA SER A 90 19.65 -9.88 23.13
C SER A 90 19.11 -9.12 21.92
N ASP A 91 19.87 -8.15 21.41
CA ASP A 91 19.48 -7.35 20.25
C ASP A 91 19.47 -8.21 19.00
N HIS A 92 20.48 -9.07 18.83
CA HIS A 92 20.51 -10.07 17.77
C HIS A 92 19.32 -11.03 17.82
N HIS A 93 18.89 -11.45 19.01
CA HIS A 93 17.70 -12.28 19.15
C HIS A 93 16.44 -11.53 18.72
N LEU A 94 16.25 -10.30 19.20
CA LEU A 94 15.10 -9.47 18.83
C LEU A 94 14.99 -9.27 17.31
N VAL A 95 16.11 -9.03 16.62
CA VAL A 95 16.09 -8.88 15.16
C VAL A 95 15.73 -10.19 14.46
N LYS A 96 16.30 -11.33 14.86
CA LYS A 96 15.99 -12.65 14.26
C LYS A 96 14.55 -13.07 14.49
N ASP A 97 14.00 -12.69 15.62
CA ASP A 97 12.60 -12.87 15.98
C ASP A 97 11.68 -12.13 15.01
N ARG A 98 12.07 -10.92 14.59
CA ARG A 98 11.31 -10.08 13.63
C ARG A 98 11.55 -10.45 12.15
N ILE A 99 12.78 -10.83 11.78
CA ILE A 99 13.19 -11.11 10.40
C ILE A 99 13.17 -12.61 10.12
N ARG A 100 12.14 -13.07 9.40
CA ARG A 100 11.85 -14.50 9.25
C ARG A 100 11.65 -14.85 7.77
N GLY A 101 12.59 -15.61 7.21
CA GLY A 101 12.49 -16.05 5.81
C GLY A 101 11.23 -16.86 5.50
N GLY A 102 10.69 -17.59 6.49
CA GLY A 102 9.46 -18.34 6.35
C GLY A 102 8.23 -17.46 6.09
N THR A 103 8.02 -16.41 6.92
CA THR A 103 6.86 -15.51 6.75
C THR A 103 7.04 -14.59 5.56
N MET A 104 8.25 -14.07 5.32
CA MET A 104 8.55 -13.24 4.14
C MET A 104 8.35 -14.01 2.83
N GLY A 105 8.74 -15.30 2.78
CA GLY A 105 8.48 -16.16 1.64
C GLY A 105 6.99 -16.49 1.46
N ALA A 106 6.27 -16.73 2.56
CA ALA A 106 4.84 -17.04 2.54
C ALA A 106 3.98 -15.84 2.09
N GLU A 107 4.40 -14.62 2.41
CA GLU A 107 3.69 -13.38 2.08
C GLU A 107 3.33 -13.29 0.61
N GLY A 108 4.27 -13.61 -0.28
CA GLY A 108 4.02 -13.57 -1.72
C GLY A 108 2.94 -14.57 -2.17
N VAL A 109 2.96 -15.78 -1.61
CA VAL A 109 1.94 -16.79 -1.88
C VAL A 109 0.57 -16.32 -1.38
N LEU A 110 0.50 -15.74 -0.19
CA LEU A 110 -0.75 -15.22 0.38
C LEU A 110 -1.30 -14.03 -0.43
N HIS A 111 -0.44 -13.22 -1.05
CA HIS A 111 -0.87 -12.22 -2.03
C HIS A 111 -1.48 -12.86 -3.28
N ASP A 112 -0.85 -13.89 -3.86
CA ASP A 112 -1.34 -14.54 -5.09
C ASP A 112 -2.65 -15.30 -4.84
N LEU A 113 -2.80 -15.90 -3.66
CA LEU A 113 -4.04 -16.57 -3.24
C LEU A 113 -5.17 -15.58 -2.90
N GLY A 114 -4.89 -14.27 -2.83
CA GLY A 114 -5.87 -13.25 -2.50
C GLY A 114 -6.22 -13.14 -1.02
N VAL A 115 -5.36 -13.64 -0.12
CA VAL A 115 -5.54 -13.53 1.34
C VAL A 115 -5.07 -12.15 1.85
N ILE A 116 -3.98 -11.63 1.28
CA ILE A 116 -3.52 -10.25 1.55
C ILE A 116 -3.98 -9.37 0.39
N GLY A 117 -4.82 -8.39 0.68
CA GLY A 117 -5.55 -7.65 -0.36
C GLY A 117 -5.02 -6.27 -0.69
N ILE A 118 -3.98 -5.78 0.00
CA ILE A 118 -3.48 -4.41 -0.13
C ILE A 118 -1.94 -4.40 -0.13
N THR A 119 -1.36 -3.56 -0.99
CA THR A 119 0.06 -3.19 -0.94
C THR A 119 0.22 -1.70 -0.62
N SER A 120 1.18 -1.38 0.22
CA SER A 120 1.47 -0.01 0.66
C SER A 120 2.98 0.23 0.69
N SER A 121 3.41 1.48 0.98
CA SER A 121 4.83 1.81 1.02
C SER A 121 5.44 1.55 2.39
N ASP A 122 4.94 2.22 3.42
CA ASP A 122 5.62 2.57 4.67
C ASP A 122 6.71 3.64 4.49
N ALA A 123 6.40 4.68 3.70
CA ALA A 123 7.37 5.67 3.23
C ALA A 123 8.25 6.25 4.34
N GLN A 124 9.56 5.94 4.29
CA GLN A 124 10.56 6.35 5.30
C GLN A 124 10.26 5.85 6.73
N GLY A 125 9.34 4.90 6.89
CA GLY A 125 9.09 4.09 8.07
C GLY A 125 9.35 2.61 7.74
N MET A 126 10.58 2.26 7.36
CA MET A 126 11.00 0.98 6.75
C MET A 126 10.69 0.79 5.26
N GLY A 127 9.82 1.61 4.67
CA GLY A 127 9.32 1.44 3.29
C GLY A 127 9.73 2.51 2.28
N ARG A 128 9.43 2.24 0.99
CA ARG A 128 9.86 3.08 -0.15
C ARG A 128 8.70 3.72 -0.89
N ALA A 129 8.47 5.02 -0.74
CA ALA A 129 7.31 5.72 -1.32
C ALA A 129 7.12 5.52 -2.83
N GLY A 130 8.21 5.58 -3.61
CA GLY A 130 8.19 5.48 -5.07
C GLY A 130 8.14 4.07 -5.64
N GLU A 131 8.05 3.02 -4.81
CA GLU A 131 8.21 1.64 -5.28
C GLU A 131 6.94 0.78 -5.20
N THR A 132 5.84 1.26 -4.62
CA THR A 132 4.66 0.40 -4.36
C THR A 132 4.09 -0.22 -5.64
N VAL A 133 3.99 0.55 -6.74
CA VAL A 133 3.51 0.04 -8.03
C VAL A 133 4.47 -1.02 -8.59
N ARG A 134 5.76 -0.70 -8.75
CA ARG A 134 6.75 -1.65 -9.28
C ARG A 134 6.85 -2.92 -8.44
N ARG A 135 6.82 -2.80 -7.11
CA ARG A 135 6.95 -3.94 -6.17
C ARG A 135 5.75 -4.88 -6.27
N THR A 136 4.55 -4.31 -6.44
CA THR A 136 3.33 -5.10 -6.65
C THR A 136 3.40 -5.90 -7.96
N PHE A 137 3.87 -5.31 -9.07
CA PHE A 137 4.02 -6.05 -10.33
C PHE A 137 5.22 -6.99 -10.36
N GLN A 138 6.31 -6.67 -9.66
CA GLN A 138 7.43 -7.59 -9.43
C GLN A 138 6.96 -8.82 -8.65
N LEU A 139 6.09 -8.64 -7.65
CA LEU A 139 5.47 -9.74 -6.93
C LEU A 139 4.60 -10.60 -7.85
N ALA A 140 3.71 -9.99 -8.64
CA ALA A 140 2.89 -10.72 -9.62
C ALA A 140 3.75 -11.55 -10.58
N ALA A 141 4.83 -10.96 -11.10
CA ALA A 141 5.78 -11.64 -11.99
C ALA A 141 6.48 -12.81 -11.28
N ARG A 142 6.91 -12.61 -10.02
CA ARG A 142 7.55 -13.66 -9.24
C ARG A 142 6.61 -14.83 -8.95
N MET A 143 5.35 -14.55 -8.60
CA MET A 143 4.34 -15.59 -8.35
C MET A 143 3.95 -16.32 -9.63
N LYS A 144 3.90 -15.64 -10.77
CA LYS A 144 3.76 -16.31 -12.08
C LYS A 144 4.86 -17.34 -12.33
N GLN A 145 6.11 -16.98 -12.08
CA GLN A 145 7.24 -17.87 -12.26
C GLN A 145 7.22 -19.05 -11.27
N ALA A 146 6.71 -18.85 -10.05
CA ALA A 146 6.68 -19.87 -9.01
C ALA A 146 5.52 -20.86 -9.14
N ALA A 147 4.38 -20.44 -9.70
CA ALA A 147 3.16 -21.25 -9.73
C ALA A 147 3.13 -22.38 -10.78
N ASP A 148 4.12 -22.45 -11.68
CA ASP A 148 4.25 -23.47 -12.74
C ASP A 148 2.93 -23.84 -13.46
N THR A 149 2.12 -22.83 -13.77
CA THR A 149 0.74 -23.03 -14.27
C THR A 149 0.66 -23.46 -15.75
N GLY A 150 1.79 -23.80 -16.37
CA GLY A 150 1.88 -24.01 -17.82
C GLY A 150 1.64 -22.73 -18.64
N PRO A 151 1.65 -22.83 -19.99
CA PRO A 151 1.47 -21.68 -20.86
C PRO A 151 0.01 -21.18 -20.84
N THR A 152 -0.19 -19.93 -20.45
CA THR A 152 -1.47 -19.21 -20.57
C THR A 152 -1.40 -18.21 -21.73
N ARG A 153 -2.55 -17.92 -22.37
CA ARG A 153 -2.61 -16.88 -23.42
C ARG A 153 -2.35 -15.48 -22.88
N HIS A 154 -2.74 -15.21 -21.63
CA HIS A 154 -2.61 -13.92 -20.97
C HIS A 154 -2.70 -14.08 -19.44
N ASP A 155 -2.31 -13.04 -18.70
CA ASP A 155 -2.34 -13.01 -17.23
C ASP A 155 -3.42 -12.07 -16.67
N ASN A 156 -4.48 -11.76 -17.44
CA ASN A 156 -5.47 -10.71 -17.10
C ASN A 156 -6.03 -10.82 -15.68
N GLU A 157 -6.39 -12.01 -15.21
CA GLU A 157 -6.95 -12.19 -13.86
C GLU A 157 -5.95 -11.86 -12.76
N ARG A 158 -4.69 -12.31 -12.91
CA ARG A 158 -3.59 -11.91 -11.99
C ARG A 158 -3.33 -10.40 -12.07
N VAL A 159 -3.28 -9.83 -13.28
CA VAL A 159 -3.09 -8.38 -13.44
C VAL A 159 -4.20 -7.59 -12.74
N ARG A 160 -5.46 -7.98 -12.91
CA ARG A 160 -6.61 -7.35 -12.24
C ARG A 160 -6.54 -7.48 -10.73
N GLN A 161 -6.23 -8.68 -10.22
CA GLN A 161 -6.05 -8.94 -8.80
C GLN A 161 -5.00 -8.02 -8.17
N TYR A 162 -3.85 -7.86 -8.83
CA TYR A 162 -2.74 -7.07 -8.30
C TYR A 162 -2.93 -5.57 -8.48
N VAL A 163 -3.61 -5.11 -9.54
CA VAL A 163 -4.04 -3.71 -9.67
C VAL A 163 -4.99 -3.35 -8.53
N ALA A 164 -5.92 -4.24 -8.17
CA ALA A 164 -6.86 -3.98 -7.08
C ALA A 164 -6.17 -3.70 -5.73
N LYS A 165 -5.03 -4.36 -5.46
CA LYS A 165 -4.20 -4.15 -4.25
C LYS A 165 -3.64 -2.73 -4.13
N LEU A 166 -3.44 -2.04 -5.25
CA LEU A 166 -2.89 -0.69 -5.35
C LEU A 166 -3.95 0.40 -5.41
N THR A 167 -5.15 0.07 -5.89
CA THR A 167 -6.14 1.08 -6.29
C THR A 167 -7.42 0.98 -5.46
N ILE A 168 -8.29 0.02 -5.76
CA ILE A 168 -9.63 -0.03 -5.17
C ILE A 168 -9.64 -0.57 -3.75
N ASN A 169 -8.78 -1.55 -3.41
CA ASN A 169 -8.77 -2.15 -2.07
C ASN A 169 -8.31 -1.18 -0.97
N PRO A 170 -7.23 -0.39 -1.15
CA PRO A 170 -6.91 0.70 -0.23
C PRO A 170 -8.06 1.71 -0.10
N ALA A 171 -8.72 2.04 -1.23
CA ALA A 171 -9.82 2.98 -1.23
C ALA A 171 -11.05 2.43 -0.47
N ILE A 172 -11.34 1.13 -0.56
CA ILE A 172 -12.41 0.47 0.20
C ILE A 172 -12.06 0.48 1.69
N ALA A 173 -10.86 0.02 2.05
CA ALA A 173 -10.42 -0.10 3.45
C ALA A 173 -10.52 1.22 4.22
N HIS A 174 -10.27 2.34 3.55
CA HIS A 174 -10.28 3.68 4.15
C HIS A 174 -11.53 4.52 3.81
N GLY A 175 -12.55 3.93 3.18
CA GLY A 175 -13.83 4.61 2.92
C GLY A 175 -13.77 5.70 1.83
N LEU A 176 -12.81 5.59 0.92
CA LEU A 176 -12.50 6.51 -0.18
C LEU A 176 -13.08 6.07 -1.53
N ALA A 177 -13.54 4.81 -1.62
CA ALA A 177 -13.93 4.14 -2.87
C ALA A 177 -15.09 4.79 -3.63
N HIS A 178 -15.80 5.74 -3.01
CA HIS A 178 -16.86 6.50 -3.66
C HIS A 178 -16.33 7.69 -4.50
N GLU A 179 -15.06 8.06 -4.33
CA GLU A 179 -14.44 9.20 -5.00
C GLU A 179 -13.20 8.80 -5.82
N ILE A 180 -12.46 7.78 -5.39
CA ILE A 180 -11.21 7.33 -6.03
C ILE A 180 -11.08 5.80 -6.07
N GLY A 181 -9.97 5.31 -6.62
CA GLY A 181 -9.56 3.90 -6.57
C GLY A 181 -9.87 3.08 -7.81
N SER A 182 -10.62 3.61 -8.79
CA SER A 182 -10.89 2.96 -10.07
C SER A 182 -11.36 3.96 -11.11
N LEU A 183 -11.32 3.55 -12.39
CA LEU A 183 -11.83 4.33 -13.52
C LEU A 183 -13.32 4.07 -13.73
N ASP A 184 -14.14 4.51 -12.77
CA ASP A 184 -15.60 4.44 -12.84
C ASP A 184 -16.23 5.82 -13.06
N VAL A 185 -17.36 5.88 -13.77
CA VAL A 185 -18.11 7.12 -13.96
C VAL A 185 -18.51 7.71 -12.61
N GLY A 186 -18.28 9.02 -12.44
CA GLY A 186 -18.60 9.76 -11.21
C GLY A 186 -17.45 9.87 -10.20
N LYS A 187 -16.34 9.15 -10.40
CA LYS A 187 -15.11 9.31 -9.59
C LYS A 187 -14.22 10.42 -10.12
N LEU A 188 -13.26 10.87 -9.30
CA LEU A 188 -12.23 11.80 -9.74
C LEU A 188 -11.41 11.17 -10.88
N ALA A 189 -11.16 11.96 -11.93
CA ALA A 189 -10.34 11.57 -13.07
C ALA A 189 -8.84 11.58 -12.72
N ASP A 190 -8.46 10.78 -11.72
CA ASP A 190 -7.07 10.56 -11.31
C ASP A 190 -6.51 9.37 -12.09
N ILE A 191 -5.75 9.66 -13.14
CA ILE A 191 -5.38 8.70 -14.19
C ILE A 191 -3.87 8.74 -14.39
N VAL A 192 -3.25 7.57 -14.50
CA VAL A 192 -1.84 7.46 -14.88
C VAL A 192 -1.72 6.82 -16.25
N LEU A 193 -1.07 7.53 -17.17
CA LEU A 193 -0.76 7.06 -18.51
C LEU A 193 0.63 6.44 -18.53
N TRP A 194 0.72 5.27 -19.14
CA TRP A 194 1.95 4.48 -19.23
C TRP A 194 2.24 4.16 -20.68
N ARG A 195 3.52 4.23 -21.06
CA ARG A 195 3.98 3.47 -22.20
C ARG A 195 4.10 1.99 -21.80
N PRO A 196 3.68 1.03 -22.64
CA PRO A 196 3.74 -0.39 -22.28
C PRO A 196 5.14 -0.88 -21.88
N ASP A 197 6.20 -0.38 -22.53
CA ASP A 197 7.60 -0.71 -22.26
C ASP A 197 8.13 -0.18 -20.91
N HIS A 198 7.41 0.76 -20.27
CA HIS A 198 7.77 1.36 -18.99
C HIS A 198 6.74 1.10 -17.88
N PHE A 199 5.73 0.27 -18.16
CA PHE A 199 4.60 0.04 -17.27
C PHE A 199 5.06 -0.39 -15.87
N GLY A 200 4.51 0.28 -14.85
CA GLY A 200 4.80 0.03 -13.44
C GLY A 200 6.12 0.60 -12.93
N ALA A 201 7.03 1.03 -13.81
CA ALA A 201 8.32 1.60 -13.43
C ALA A 201 8.36 3.13 -13.57
N LYS A 202 8.06 3.67 -14.77
CA LYS A 202 8.10 5.11 -15.06
C LYS A 202 6.85 5.54 -15.84
N PRO A 203 5.96 6.35 -15.26
CA PRO A 203 4.76 6.81 -15.96
C PRO A 203 5.11 7.86 -17.01
N GLN A 204 4.28 7.99 -18.04
CA GLN A 204 4.37 9.06 -19.04
C GLN A 204 3.74 10.35 -18.51
N LEU A 205 2.55 10.24 -17.91
CA LEU A 205 1.74 11.37 -17.44
C LEU A 205 0.85 10.93 -16.28
N VAL A 206 0.72 11.79 -15.28
CA VAL A 206 -0.19 11.67 -14.15
C VAL A 206 -1.19 12.81 -14.24
N LEU A 207 -2.46 12.46 -14.44
CA LEU A 207 -3.59 13.37 -14.43
C LEU A 207 -4.20 13.38 -13.03
N LYS A 208 -4.44 14.57 -12.48
CA LYS A 208 -5.23 14.79 -11.27
C LYS A 208 -6.52 15.50 -11.66
N SER A 209 -7.67 14.86 -11.43
CA SER A 209 -8.98 15.35 -11.87
C SER A 209 -9.00 15.78 -13.36
N GLY A 210 -8.33 15.01 -14.22
CA GLY A 210 -8.25 15.25 -15.66
C GLY A 210 -7.17 16.25 -16.10
N PHE A 211 -6.47 16.90 -15.16
CA PHE A 211 -5.43 17.88 -15.47
C PHE A 211 -4.01 17.29 -15.32
N PRO A 212 -3.08 17.57 -16.26
CA PRO A 212 -1.67 17.18 -16.13
C PRO A 212 -1.04 17.71 -14.84
N ALA A 213 -0.76 16.83 -13.88
CA ALA A 213 -0.14 17.18 -12.61
C ALA A 213 1.37 16.88 -12.61
N TYR A 214 1.78 15.74 -13.18
CA TYR A 214 3.18 15.31 -13.24
C TYR A 214 3.40 14.51 -14.52
N GLY A 215 4.58 14.56 -15.13
CA GLY A 215 4.82 13.86 -16.39
C GLY A 215 6.22 14.05 -16.94
N VAL A 216 6.54 13.31 -18.01
CA VAL A 216 7.82 13.42 -18.70
C VAL A 216 7.89 14.77 -19.41
N THR A 217 8.98 15.50 -19.20
CA THR A 217 9.29 16.77 -19.85
C THR A 217 10.74 16.76 -20.34
N GLY A 218 10.98 17.31 -21.53
CA GLY A 218 12.30 17.52 -22.11
C GLY A 218 12.86 18.92 -21.86
N ASP A 219 13.86 19.31 -22.66
CA ASP A 219 14.40 20.67 -22.69
C ASP A 219 13.29 21.70 -23.02
N PRO A 220 12.95 22.63 -22.10
CA PRO A 220 11.90 23.62 -22.34
C PRO A 220 12.22 24.64 -23.43
N ASN A 221 13.48 24.75 -23.86
CA ASN A 221 13.90 25.64 -24.96
C ASN A 221 13.94 24.91 -26.32
N ALA A 222 13.69 23.60 -26.35
CA ALA A 222 13.70 22.84 -27.59
C ALA A 222 12.43 23.06 -28.43
N THR A 223 12.52 22.72 -29.71
CA THR A 223 11.41 22.85 -30.66
C THR A 223 10.36 21.73 -30.52
N THR A 224 10.69 20.64 -29.81
CA THR A 224 9.80 19.51 -29.54
C THR A 224 9.97 19.01 -28.10
N ASP A 225 8.91 18.46 -27.52
CA ASP A 225 8.84 18.00 -26.13
C ASP A 225 9.65 16.71 -25.84
N SER A 226 10.13 16.04 -26.89
CA SER A 226 10.96 14.83 -26.79
C SER A 226 12.47 15.09 -26.74
N CYS A 227 12.91 16.35 -26.79
CA CYS A 227 14.33 16.67 -26.76
C CYS A 227 14.93 16.44 -25.36
N GLU A 228 16.06 15.75 -25.31
CA GLU A 228 16.77 15.43 -24.07
C GLU A 228 17.28 16.69 -23.34
N PRO A 229 17.38 16.67 -22.00
CA PRO A 229 17.15 15.52 -21.12
C PRO A 229 15.67 15.33 -20.76
N LEU A 230 15.17 14.10 -20.95
CA LEU A 230 13.82 13.71 -20.53
C LEU A 230 13.81 13.36 -19.04
N VAL A 231 13.07 14.15 -18.26
CA VAL A 231 12.90 13.98 -16.81
C VAL A 231 11.43 13.91 -16.43
N LEU A 232 11.12 13.21 -15.34
CA LEU A 232 9.78 13.24 -14.76
C LEU A 232 9.66 14.48 -13.87
N GLY A 233 8.72 15.38 -14.18
CA GLY A 233 8.61 16.67 -13.50
C GLY A 233 7.16 17.17 -13.34
N PRO A 234 6.99 18.22 -12.51
CA PRO A 234 5.69 18.84 -12.28
C PRO A 234 5.16 19.50 -13.56
N GLN A 235 3.85 19.35 -13.78
CA GLN A 235 3.09 19.96 -14.87
C GLN A 235 2.16 21.04 -14.29
N PHE A 236 1.40 21.75 -15.13
CA PHE A 236 0.55 22.87 -14.72
C PHE A 236 -0.37 22.58 -13.52
N GLY A 237 -0.90 21.36 -13.41
CA GLY A 237 -1.76 20.92 -12.31
C GLY A 237 -1.07 20.84 -10.94
N SER A 238 0.27 20.92 -10.88
CA SER A 238 1.05 20.92 -9.64
C SER A 238 1.33 22.32 -9.08
N PHE A 239 1.01 23.39 -9.81
CA PHE A 239 1.39 24.75 -9.41
C PHE A 239 0.22 25.58 -8.86
N GLY A 240 0.54 26.50 -7.96
CA GLY A 240 -0.40 27.50 -7.44
C GLY A 240 -1.63 26.90 -6.74
N ALA A 241 -2.78 27.54 -6.92
CA ALA A 241 -4.05 27.09 -6.35
C ALA A 241 -4.60 25.82 -7.04
N THR A 242 -4.21 25.58 -8.29
CA THR A 242 -4.68 24.47 -9.13
C THR A 242 -4.49 23.12 -8.44
N ALA A 243 -3.34 22.88 -7.80
CA ALA A 243 -3.08 21.63 -7.09
C ALA A 243 -4.12 21.35 -5.98
N ALA A 244 -4.61 22.40 -5.32
CA ALA A 244 -5.65 22.29 -4.30
C ALA A 244 -7.04 22.13 -4.92
N ASP A 245 -7.34 22.84 -6.00
CA ASP A 245 -8.65 22.78 -6.68
C ASP A 245 -8.91 21.43 -7.36
N LEU A 246 -7.85 20.76 -7.83
CA LEU A 246 -7.90 19.41 -8.40
C LEU A 246 -7.92 18.29 -7.35
N SER A 247 -7.84 18.63 -6.06
CA SER A 247 -7.68 17.67 -4.97
C SER A 247 -8.79 17.76 -3.94
N VAL A 248 -8.94 16.68 -3.19
CA VAL A 248 -9.87 16.60 -2.05
C VAL A 248 -9.09 16.38 -0.76
N ALA A 249 -9.69 16.80 0.36
CA ALA A 249 -9.25 16.43 1.69
C ALA A 249 -10.27 15.46 2.28
N PHE A 250 -9.87 14.19 2.43
CA PHE A 250 -10.69 13.19 3.09
C PHE A 250 -10.68 13.43 4.60
N VAL A 251 -11.86 13.51 5.21
CA VAL A 251 -12.05 13.84 6.62
C VAL A 251 -13.09 12.91 7.25
N ALA A 252 -13.06 12.79 8.58
CA ALA A 252 -14.12 12.10 9.31
C ALA A 252 -15.45 12.88 9.16
N GLY A 253 -16.58 12.17 9.08
CA GLY A 253 -17.90 12.81 9.03
C GLY A 253 -18.16 13.76 10.20
N ALA A 254 -17.75 13.34 11.40
CA ALA A 254 -17.86 14.14 12.61
C ALA A 254 -17.10 15.48 12.55
N ALA A 255 -16.01 15.57 11.77
CA ALA A 255 -15.28 16.83 11.61
C ALA A 255 -16.06 17.85 10.76
N VAL A 256 -16.86 17.38 9.79
CA VAL A 256 -17.74 18.24 9.00
C VAL A 256 -18.95 18.67 9.81
N GLU A 257 -19.55 17.74 10.57
CA GLU A 257 -20.71 18.00 11.44
C GLU A 257 -20.41 19.03 12.54
N ALA A 258 -19.16 19.07 13.04
CA ALA A 258 -18.73 20.04 14.03
C ALA A 258 -18.76 21.50 13.53
N GLY A 259 -18.83 21.74 12.22
CA GLY A 259 -19.01 23.07 11.62
C GLY A 259 -17.88 24.07 11.89
N ASN A 260 -16.74 23.61 12.40
CA ASN A 260 -15.63 24.46 12.87
C ASN A 260 -14.31 24.17 12.13
N ASP A 261 -14.40 23.83 10.85
CA ASP A 261 -13.24 23.48 10.03
C ASP A 261 -12.16 24.59 10.03
N ARG A 262 -10.96 24.23 10.46
CA ARG A 262 -9.78 25.12 10.55
C ARG A 262 -8.73 24.85 9.48
N MET A 263 -8.96 23.91 8.57
CA MET A 263 -7.99 23.60 7.53
C MET A 263 -7.82 24.80 6.59
N THR A 264 -6.58 25.29 6.47
CA THR A 264 -6.22 26.47 5.66
C THR A 264 -6.22 26.22 4.15
N THR A 265 -6.50 24.99 3.72
CA THR A 265 -6.55 24.61 2.32
C THR A 265 -7.94 24.87 1.71
N ARG A 266 -7.98 25.12 0.40
CA ARG A 266 -9.22 25.23 -0.39
C ARG A 266 -9.73 23.89 -0.92
N ARG A 267 -9.01 22.79 -0.70
CA ARG A 267 -9.43 21.45 -1.13
C ARG A 267 -10.85 21.15 -0.67
N ARG A 268 -11.67 20.57 -1.53
CA ARG A 268 -13.03 20.14 -1.14
C ARG A 268 -12.93 19.07 -0.05
N ARG A 269 -13.77 19.18 0.98
CA ARG A 269 -13.85 18.21 2.08
C ARG A 269 -14.71 17.04 1.61
N VAL A 270 -14.22 15.83 1.80
CA VAL A 270 -14.91 14.61 1.42
C VAL A 270 -14.96 13.71 2.63
N THR A 271 -16.17 13.32 3.05
CA THR A 271 -16.32 12.47 4.22
C THR A 271 -15.98 11.03 3.88
N VAL A 272 -15.09 10.42 4.66
CA VAL A 272 -14.90 8.96 4.60
C VAL A 272 -16.18 8.28 5.06
N LYS A 273 -16.49 7.12 4.47
CA LYS A 273 -17.69 6.35 4.81
C LYS A 273 -17.50 4.85 4.60
N ARG A 274 -18.31 4.04 5.27
CA ARG A 274 -18.33 2.56 5.16
C ARG A 274 -17.00 1.90 5.51
N THR A 275 -16.40 2.32 6.62
CA THR A 275 -15.16 1.71 7.13
C THR A 275 -15.40 0.64 8.19
N ARG A 276 -16.65 0.47 8.64
CA ARG A 276 -17.07 -0.48 9.67
C ARG A 276 -17.89 -1.61 9.07
N GLY A 277 -17.76 -2.81 9.63
CA GLY A 277 -18.48 -4.00 9.15
C GLY A 277 -17.97 -4.55 7.83
N ILE A 278 -16.80 -4.06 7.36
CA ILE A 278 -16.11 -4.59 6.18
C ILE A 278 -14.97 -5.54 6.61
N GLY A 279 -14.60 -6.45 5.73
CA GLY A 279 -13.54 -7.44 5.91
C GLY A 279 -12.92 -7.87 4.58
N PRO A 280 -12.09 -8.93 4.54
CA PRO A 280 -11.49 -9.42 3.30
C PRO A 280 -12.52 -9.65 2.19
N ARG A 281 -13.72 -10.13 2.53
CA ARG A 281 -14.83 -10.36 1.59
C ARG A 281 -15.27 -9.13 0.78
N ASP A 282 -14.96 -7.92 1.26
CA ASP A 282 -15.25 -6.67 0.57
C ASP A 282 -14.10 -6.23 -0.36
N LEU A 283 -12.93 -6.88 -0.28
CA LEU A 283 -11.77 -6.56 -1.11
C LEU A 283 -11.88 -7.24 -2.48
N VAL A 284 -11.80 -6.42 -3.53
CA VAL A 284 -11.95 -6.86 -4.91
C VAL A 284 -10.82 -7.82 -5.27
N MET A 285 -11.18 -9.02 -5.74
CA MET A 285 -10.28 -10.09 -6.17
C MET A 285 -9.33 -10.61 -5.08
N ASN A 286 -9.54 -10.24 -3.82
CA ASN A 286 -8.66 -10.54 -2.70
C ASN A 286 -9.48 -10.81 -1.43
N ASP A 287 -10.45 -11.71 -1.56
CA ASP A 287 -11.50 -12.01 -0.59
C ASP A 287 -11.31 -13.32 0.18
N ARG A 288 -10.15 -13.97 -0.02
CA ARG A 288 -9.87 -15.27 0.57
C ARG A 288 -9.58 -15.16 2.07
N LEU A 289 -10.16 -16.09 2.82
CA LEU A 289 -9.91 -16.33 4.24
C LEU A 289 -8.98 -17.53 4.40
#